data_AF-A0A7K9EPZ0-F1
#
_entry.id   AF-A0A7K9EPZ0-F1
#
_cell.length_a   1.000
_cell.length_b   1.000
_cell.length_c   1.000
_cell.angle_alpha   90.00
_cell.angle_beta   90.00
_cell.angle_gamma   90.00
#
_symmetry.space_group_name_H-M   'P 1'
#
loop_
_entity.id
_entity.type
_entity.pdbx_description
1 polymer ?
#
loop_
_entity_poly.entity_id
_entity_poly.type
_entity_poly.pdbx_seq_one_letter_code
_entity_poly.pdbx_strand_id
1 'polypeptide(L)'
;FSHDWANASFRFRQPRSDLAYALEAGKGGTRAILMAVQAHIIKYLLFERDTEDTHLERLCGIGRQEQGEALAVVLAERLWAAGGSGRAVVCLLTTALHVLPSPDYRANSITERIQLFEFSEKAAAQEFIFKHINCFRGEGGHGVILFLYSLLFSRTLER
;
A
#
# COMPACT_ATOMS: atom_id res chain seq x y z
N PHE A 1 10.17 7.47 -12.28
CA PHE A 1 9.47 8.19 -11.21
C PHE A 1 10.27 9.42 -10.81
N SER A 2 9.64 10.54 -10.43
CA SER A 2 10.37 11.71 -9.90
C SER A 2 10.84 11.46 -8.46
N HIS A 3 11.66 12.35 -7.91
CA HIS A 3 12.11 12.27 -6.51
C HIS A 3 10.95 12.20 -5.51
N ASP A 4 9.88 12.97 -5.73
CA ASP A 4 8.68 12.95 -4.88
C ASP A 4 7.98 11.60 -4.91
N TRP A 5 7.98 10.93 -6.06
CA TRP A 5 7.41 9.59 -6.20
C TRP A 5 8.28 8.53 -5.54
N ALA A 6 9.61 8.64 -5.67
CA ALA A 6 10.54 7.68 -5.07
C ALA A 6 10.44 7.65 -3.54
N ASN A 7 10.18 8.81 -2.92
CA ASN A 7 10.04 8.94 -1.47
C ASN A 7 8.60 8.78 -0.95
N ALA A 8 7.63 8.50 -1.82
CA ALA A 8 6.23 8.44 -1.42
C ALA A 8 5.85 7.08 -0.81
N SER A 9 5.32 7.14 0.40
CA SER A 9 4.81 5.99 1.15
C SER A 9 3.46 6.32 1.81
N PHE A 10 2.75 5.29 2.25
CA PHE A 10 1.49 5.41 3.00
C PHE A 10 1.79 5.70 4.48
N ARG A 11 2.37 6.87 4.75
CA ARG A 11 2.71 7.30 6.09
C ARG A 11 1.49 7.87 6.79
N PHE A 12 1.14 7.33 7.95
CA PHE A 12 0.12 7.90 8.82
C PHE A 12 0.70 9.02 9.69
N ARG A 13 -0.18 9.92 10.14
CA ARG A 13 0.12 10.84 11.23
C ARG A 13 0.38 10.10 12.54
N GLN A 14 0.84 10.86 13.54
CA GLN A 14 1.20 10.35 14.85
C GLN A 14 0.09 9.45 15.45
N PRO A 15 0.42 8.22 15.86
CA PRO A 15 -0.54 7.34 16.54
C PRO A 15 -1.13 7.99 17.78
N ARG A 16 -2.38 7.66 18.09
CA ARG A 16 -3.15 8.19 19.24
C ARG A 16 -3.28 9.72 19.25
N SER A 17 -3.26 10.36 18.09
CA SER A 17 -3.66 11.75 17.88
C SER A 17 -5.04 11.83 17.22
N ASP A 18 -5.66 13.02 17.22
CA ASP A 18 -6.98 13.28 16.63
C ASP A 18 -7.10 12.88 15.16
N LEU A 19 -5.98 12.91 14.43
CA LEU A 19 -5.90 12.58 13.01
C LEU A 19 -5.02 11.36 12.76
N ALA A 20 -4.91 10.45 13.73
CA ALA A 20 -4.09 9.24 13.60
C ALA A 20 -4.52 8.34 12.43
N TYR A 21 -5.77 8.39 12.00
CA TYR A 21 -6.26 7.67 10.81
C TYR A 21 -5.85 8.32 9.47
N ALA A 22 -5.28 9.53 9.49
CA ALA A 22 -4.97 10.28 8.28
C ALA A 22 -3.56 9.98 7.76
N LEU A 23 -3.47 9.77 6.45
CA LEU A 23 -2.21 9.73 5.72
C LEU A 23 -1.63 11.14 5.56
N GLU A 24 -0.32 11.24 5.72
CA GLU A 24 0.46 12.43 5.39
C GLU A 24 0.55 12.56 3.87
N ALA A 25 -0.06 13.61 3.32
CA ALA A 25 -0.02 13.90 1.90
C ALA A 25 0.62 15.26 1.65
N GLY A 26 1.85 15.24 1.15
CA GLY A 26 2.55 16.43 0.69
C GLY A 26 1.94 17.01 -0.60
N LYS A 27 2.51 18.14 -1.03
CA LYS A 27 2.24 18.69 -2.37
C LYS A 27 3.02 17.84 -3.37
N GLY A 28 2.34 17.20 -4.33
CA GLY A 28 3.02 16.37 -5.32
C GLY A 28 2.09 15.42 -6.09
N GLY A 29 2.64 14.76 -7.10
CA GLY A 29 1.89 13.89 -8.02
C GLY A 29 1.31 12.61 -7.39
N THR A 30 1.79 12.22 -6.20
CA THR A 30 1.32 11.01 -5.49
C THR A 30 0.10 11.27 -4.61
N ARG A 31 -0.25 12.54 -4.37
CA ARG A 31 -1.37 12.92 -3.49
C ARG A 31 -2.69 12.29 -3.91
N ALA A 32 -2.98 12.18 -5.21
CA ALA A 32 -4.21 11.58 -5.69
C ALA A 32 -4.34 10.11 -5.24
N ILE A 33 -3.26 9.33 -5.31
CA ILE A 33 -3.25 7.92 -4.87
C ILE A 33 -3.39 7.83 -3.35
N LEU A 34 -2.65 8.67 -2.61
CA LEU A 34 -2.75 8.72 -1.15
C LEU A 34 -4.18 9.06 -0.69
N MET A 35 -4.83 10.04 -1.32
CA MET A 35 -6.21 10.43 -0.97
C MET A 35 -7.23 9.38 -1.40
N ALA A 36 -7.01 8.69 -2.52
CA ALA A 36 -7.85 7.56 -2.90
C ALA A 36 -7.79 6.44 -1.85
N VAL A 37 -6.59 6.07 -1.39
CA VAL A 37 -6.41 5.07 -0.32
C VAL A 37 -6.96 5.58 1.01
N GLN A 38 -6.75 6.87 1.34
CA GLN A 38 -7.28 7.50 2.56
C GLN A 38 -8.80 7.36 2.67
N ALA A 39 -9.53 7.58 1.58
CA ALA A 39 -10.99 7.44 1.59
C ALA A 39 -11.43 6.00 1.94
N HIS A 40 -10.69 5.00 1.46
CA HIS A 40 -10.97 3.60 1.78
C HIS A 40 -10.57 3.24 3.22
N ILE A 41 -9.50 3.84 3.76
CA ILE A 41 -9.14 3.69 5.18
C ILE A 41 -10.25 4.24 6.07
N ILE A 42 -10.75 5.44 5.79
CA ILE A 42 -11.85 6.05 6.54
C ILE A 42 -13.10 5.16 6.45
N LYS A 43 -13.43 4.67 5.25
CA LYS A 43 -14.54 3.75 5.03
C LYS A 43 -14.40 2.48 5.89
N TYR A 44 -13.25 1.83 5.83
CA TYR A 44 -12.97 0.62 6.61
C TYR A 44 -13.14 0.87 8.11
N LEU A 45 -12.50 1.92 8.63
CA LEU A 45 -12.53 2.24 10.06
C LEU A 45 -13.93 2.58 10.56
N LEU A 46 -14.74 3.27 9.77
CA LEU A 46 -16.10 3.65 10.16
C LEU A 46 -17.09 2.49 10.05
N PHE A 47 -17.00 1.66 9.01
CA PHE A 47 -18.11 0.79 8.61
C PHE A 47 -17.79 -0.71 8.61
N GLU A 48 -16.53 -1.12 8.53
CA GLU A 48 -16.16 -2.51 8.28
C GLU A 48 -15.35 -3.14 9.42
N ARG A 49 -14.56 -2.33 10.14
CA ARG A 49 -13.82 -2.80 11.30
C ARG A 49 -14.76 -3.20 12.42
N ASP A 50 -14.52 -4.38 12.97
CA ASP A 50 -15.22 -4.85 14.18
C ASP A 50 -14.65 -4.15 15.42
N THR A 51 -15.49 -3.39 16.13
CA THR A 51 -15.12 -2.59 17.30
C THR A 51 -16.36 -2.14 18.05
N GLU A 52 -16.25 -2.08 19.38
CA GLU A 52 -17.28 -1.58 20.30
C GLU A 52 -17.53 -0.06 20.16
N ASP A 53 -16.59 0.68 19.59
CA ASP A 53 -16.70 2.14 19.42
C ASP A 53 -17.83 2.52 18.47
N THR A 54 -18.50 3.65 18.73
CA THR A 54 -19.64 4.09 17.91
C THR A 54 -19.27 5.22 16.95
N HIS A 55 -19.82 5.16 15.72
CA HIS A 55 -19.74 6.24 14.73
C HIS A 55 -18.32 6.84 14.53
N LEU A 56 -18.11 8.11 14.91
CA LEU A 56 -16.87 8.87 14.69
C LEU A 56 -15.79 8.54 15.73
N GLU A 57 -16.14 7.96 16.87
CA GLU A 57 -15.18 7.54 17.90
C GLU A 57 -14.20 6.49 17.33
N ARG A 58 -14.66 5.71 16.35
CA ARG A 58 -13.85 4.75 15.59
C ARG A 58 -12.64 5.36 14.89
N LEU A 59 -12.64 6.66 14.63
CA LEU A 59 -11.52 7.39 14.03
C LEU A 59 -10.56 7.99 15.08
N CYS A 60 -10.98 8.06 16.34
CA CYS A 60 -10.20 8.65 17.41
C CYS A 60 -9.19 7.66 17.98
N GLY A 61 -8.04 8.15 18.44
CA GLY A 61 -7.13 7.34 19.25
C GLY A 61 -6.48 6.14 18.55
N ILE A 62 -6.57 6.04 17.21
CA ILE A 62 -6.03 4.92 16.43
C ILE A 62 -4.53 4.72 16.74
N GLY A 63 -4.18 3.52 17.20
CA GLY A 63 -2.81 3.14 17.48
C GLY A 63 -2.03 2.73 16.23
N ARG A 64 -0.75 2.44 16.43
CA ARG A 64 0.17 2.05 15.35
C ARG A 64 -0.21 0.72 14.69
N GLN A 65 -0.81 -0.18 15.47
CA GLN A 65 -1.22 -1.49 15.00
C GLN A 65 -2.47 -1.35 14.12
N GLU A 66 -3.48 -0.64 14.60
CA GLU A 66 -4.74 -0.40 13.89
C GLU A 66 -4.52 0.39 12.59
N GLN A 67 -3.58 1.33 12.57
CA GLN A 67 -3.11 1.98 11.33
C GLN A 67 -2.57 0.96 10.31
N GLY A 68 -1.73 0.04 10.77
CA GLY A 68 -1.13 -0.99 9.93
C GLY A 68 -2.16 -1.99 9.40
N GLU A 69 -3.10 -2.41 10.25
CA GLU A 69 -4.19 -3.32 9.90
C GLU A 69 -5.13 -2.66 8.88
N ALA A 70 -5.58 -1.43 9.14
CA ALA A 70 -6.45 -0.69 8.23
C ALA A 70 -5.80 -0.51 6.85
N LEU A 71 -4.51 -0.17 6.82
CA LEU A 71 -3.78 -0.08 5.55
C LEU A 71 -3.68 -1.44 4.87
N ALA A 72 -3.32 -2.51 5.59
CA ALA A 72 -3.18 -3.84 5.00
C ALA A 72 -4.49 -4.35 4.39
N VAL A 73 -5.61 -4.20 5.11
CA VAL A 73 -6.96 -4.53 4.61
C VAL A 73 -7.24 -3.75 3.33
N VAL A 74 -7.11 -2.42 3.37
CA VAL A 74 -7.44 -1.57 2.22
C VAL A 74 -6.58 -1.89 1.00
N LEU A 75 -5.27 -2.06 1.17
CA LEU A 75 -4.38 -2.41 0.06
C LEU A 75 -4.75 -3.79 -0.50
N ALA A 76 -4.94 -4.80 0.34
CA ALA A 76 -5.35 -6.14 -0.09
C ALA A 76 -6.65 -6.13 -0.87
N GLU A 77 -7.66 -5.40 -0.39
CA GLU A 77 -8.93 -5.25 -1.10
C GLU A 77 -8.78 -4.60 -2.47
N ARG A 78 -7.98 -3.52 -2.57
CA ARG A 78 -7.78 -2.84 -3.84
C ARG A 78 -7.03 -3.73 -4.84
N LEU A 79 -6.04 -4.50 -4.38
CA LEU A 79 -5.32 -5.46 -5.23
C LEU A 79 -6.23 -6.61 -5.68
N TRP A 80 -7.03 -7.14 -4.76
CA TRP A 80 -7.99 -8.19 -5.05
C TRP A 80 -9.05 -7.76 -6.07
N ALA A 81 -9.59 -6.55 -5.90
CA ALA A 81 -10.53 -5.96 -6.85
C ALA A 81 -9.88 -5.72 -8.22
N ALA A 82 -8.61 -5.29 -8.25
CA ALA A 82 -7.88 -5.11 -9.50
C ALA A 82 -7.71 -6.43 -10.27
N GLY A 83 -7.48 -7.54 -9.56
CA GLY A 83 -7.41 -8.89 -10.14
C GLY A 83 -8.75 -9.61 -10.33
N GLY A 84 -9.84 -8.86 -10.48
CA GLY A 84 -11.15 -9.43 -10.79
C GLY A 84 -11.72 -10.32 -9.69
N SER A 85 -11.30 -10.13 -8.44
CA SER A 85 -11.67 -10.93 -7.27
C SER A 85 -11.27 -12.41 -7.32
N GLY A 86 -10.29 -12.77 -8.16
CA GLY A 86 -9.73 -14.12 -8.24
C GLY A 86 -8.24 -14.21 -7.91
N ARG A 87 -7.51 -13.08 -7.96
CA ARG A 87 -6.08 -13.01 -7.68
C ARG A 87 -5.66 -11.66 -7.12
N ALA A 88 -4.54 -11.65 -6.40
CA ALA A 88 -3.81 -10.44 -6.06
C ALA A 88 -2.31 -10.68 -6.24
N VAL A 89 -1.58 -9.65 -6.69
CA VAL A 89 -0.12 -9.65 -6.77
C VAL A 89 0.40 -8.55 -5.86
N VAL A 90 1.33 -8.89 -4.98
CA VAL A 90 2.03 -7.95 -4.09
C VAL A 90 3.48 -7.83 -4.54
N CYS A 91 3.94 -6.61 -4.76
CA CYS A 91 5.32 -6.30 -5.12
C CYS A 91 6.09 -5.80 -3.90
N LEU A 92 7.25 -6.39 -3.63
CA LEU A 92 8.21 -5.91 -2.62
C LEU A 92 9.58 -5.68 -3.26
N LEU A 93 10.39 -4.80 -2.65
CA LEU A 93 11.80 -4.67 -3.03
C LEU A 93 12.64 -5.75 -2.35
N THR A 94 13.52 -6.37 -3.12
CA THR A 94 14.56 -7.29 -2.64
C THR A 94 15.95 -6.67 -2.80
N THR A 95 16.95 -7.24 -2.14
CA THR A 95 18.36 -6.89 -2.31
C THR A 95 18.96 -7.52 -3.56
N ALA A 96 18.33 -8.55 -4.12
CA ALA A 96 18.79 -9.23 -5.33
C ALA A 96 18.41 -8.45 -6.61
N LEU A 97 19.34 -8.40 -7.58
CA LEU A 97 19.08 -7.87 -8.91
C LEU A 97 18.50 -8.98 -9.79
N HIS A 98 17.29 -8.76 -10.32
CA HIS A 98 16.62 -9.67 -11.24
C HIS A 98 16.89 -9.34 -12.71
N VAL A 99 17.43 -8.14 -13.00
CA VAL A 99 17.74 -7.66 -14.36
C VAL A 99 19.15 -7.10 -14.37
N LEU A 100 19.95 -7.51 -15.37
CA LEU A 100 21.27 -6.94 -15.64
C LEU A 100 21.11 -5.62 -16.41
N PRO A 101 21.80 -4.53 -16.01
CA PRO A 101 21.77 -3.28 -16.75
C PRO A 101 22.23 -3.51 -18.19
N SER A 102 21.39 -3.14 -19.17
CA SER A 102 21.75 -3.13 -20.60
C SER A 102 21.98 -1.68 -21.05
N PRO A 103 22.77 -1.44 -22.11
CA PRO A 103 23.06 -0.07 -22.59
C PRO A 103 21.80 0.72 -22.98
N ASP A 104 20.71 0.03 -23.33
CA ASP A 104 19.42 0.64 -23.69
C ASP A 104 18.48 0.83 -22.48
N TYR A 105 18.86 0.31 -21.31
CA TYR A 105 18.04 0.35 -20.09
C TYR A 105 18.64 1.27 -19.03
N ARG A 106 17.98 2.40 -18.79
CA ARG A 106 18.29 3.24 -17.62
C ARG A 106 17.76 2.57 -16.35
N ALA A 107 18.65 1.85 -15.68
CA ALA A 107 18.47 1.32 -14.34
C ALA A 107 17.90 2.40 -13.41
N ASN A 108 16.70 2.18 -12.88
CA ASN A 108 16.09 3.09 -11.90
C ASN A 108 16.13 2.54 -10.47
N SER A 109 16.96 1.50 -10.24
CA SER A 109 17.20 0.76 -8.99
C SER A 109 15.98 0.13 -8.29
N ILE A 110 14.78 0.38 -8.79
CA ILE A 110 13.51 -0.12 -8.24
C ILE A 110 13.06 -1.35 -9.03
N THR A 111 12.81 -1.20 -10.34
CA THR A 111 12.22 -2.27 -11.17
C THR A 111 13.09 -3.53 -11.26
N GLU A 112 14.41 -3.36 -11.20
CA GLU A 112 15.38 -4.45 -11.24
C GLU A 112 15.37 -5.31 -9.97
N ARG A 113 14.71 -4.83 -8.92
CA ARG A 113 14.71 -5.43 -7.58
C ARG A 113 13.30 -5.73 -7.08
N ILE A 114 12.28 -5.63 -7.93
CA ILE A 114 10.92 -6.00 -7.55
C ILE A 114 10.78 -7.52 -7.58
N GLN A 115 10.33 -8.09 -6.47
CA GLN A 115 9.85 -9.46 -6.37
C GLN A 115 8.32 -9.46 -6.33
N LEU A 116 7.71 -10.36 -7.10
CA LEU A 116 6.27 -10.52 -7.19
C LEU A 116 5.82 -11.71 -6.35
N PHE A 117 4.76 -11.51 -5.58
CA PHE A 117 4.11 -12.54 -4.78
C PHE A 117 2.65 -12.62 -5.21
N GLU A 118 2.24 -13.77 -5.76
CA GLU A 118 0.88 -14.00 -6.22
C GLU A 118 0.07 -14.77 -5.18
N PHE A 119 -1.19 -14.37 -5.02
CA PHE A 119 -2.12 -14.93 -4.07
C PHE A 119 -3.45 -15.23 -4.74
N SER A 120 -3.99 -16.43 -4.50
CA SER A 120 -5.33 -16.87 -4.90
C SER A 120 -6.37 -16.69 -3.80
N GLU A 121 -5.99 -16.12 -2.66
CA GLU A 121 -6.88 -15.86 -1.53
C GLU A 121 -6.65 -14.45 -0.97
N LYS A 122 -7.75 -13.68 -0.80
CA LYS A 122 -7.68 -12.30 -0.28
C LYS A 122 -7.09 -12.25 1.13
N ALA A 123 -7.46 -13.19 2.00
CA ALA A 123 -6.99 -13.25 3.38
C ALA A 123 -5.47 -13.46 3.46
N ALA A 124 -4.93 -14.38 2.64
CA ALA A 124 -3.49 -14.61 2.56
C ALA A 124 -2.72 -13.37 2.06
N ALA A 125 -3.26 -12.68 1.04
CA ALA A 125 -2.68 -11.43 0.56
C ALA A 125 -2.68 -10.34 1.65
N GLN A 126 -3.77 -10.21 2.41
CA GLN A 126 -3.89 -9.26 3.51
C GLN A 126 -2.87 -9.55 4.62
N GLU A 127 -2.77 -10.80 5.07
CA GLU A 127 -1.81 -11.22 6.10
C GLU A 127 -0.37 -10.94 5.63
N PHE A 128 -0.07 -11.26 4.37
CA PHE A 128 1.24 -10.99 3.79
C PHE A 128 1.57 -9.49 3.75
N ILE A 129 0.63 -8.64 3.34
CA ILE A 129 0.81 -7.19 3.33
C ILE A 129 1.00 -6.66 4.76
N PHE A 130 0.22 -7.15 5.72
CA PHE A 130 0.34 -6.75 7.12
C PHE A 130 1.73 -7.08 7.70
N LYS A 131 2.23 -8.30 7.43
CA LYS A 131 3.58 -8.72 7.83
C LYS A 131 4.68 -7.84 7.23
N HIS A 132 4.46 -7.33 6.02
CA HIS A 132 5.41 -6.47 5.29
C HIS A 132 4.98 -4.99 5.26
N ILE A 133 4.15 -4.54 6.20
CA ILE A 133 3.52 -3.21 6.13
C ILE A 133 4.53 -2.06 6.07
N ASN A 134 5.71 -2.25 6.68
CA ASN A 134 6.79 -1.27 6.68
C ASN A 134 7.35 -0.99 5.26
N CYS A 135 7.22 -1.92 4.31
CA CYS A 135 7.56 -1.67 2.91
C CYS A 135 6.63 -0.64 2.26
N PHE A 136 5.41 -0.52 2.75
CA PHE A 136 4.39 0.40 2.23
C PHE A 136 4.32 1.73 3.00
N ARG A 137 4.62 1.73 4.31
CA ARG A 137 4.57 2.94 5.17
C ARG A 137 5.91 3.56 5.52
N GLY A 138 7.03 2.89 5.21
CA GLY A 138 8.37 3.31 5.62
C GLY A 138 8.78 4.68 5.06
N GLU A 139 9.52 5.45 5.85
CA GLU A 139 10.12 6.72 5.43
C GLU A 139 11.23 6.47 4.40
N GLY A 140 11.23 7.22 3.28
CA GLY A 140 12.10 6.95 2.13
C GLY A 140 11.75 5.66 1.36
N GLY A 141 10.62 5.03 1.69
CA GLY A 141 10.16 3.81 1.05
C GLY A 141 9.39 4.09 -0.24
N HIS A 142 9.59 3.23 -1.24
CA HIS A 142 8.90 3.24 -2.53
C HIS A 142 7.45 2.73 -2.43
N GLY A 143 6.77 2.96 -1.30
CA GLY A 143 5.52 2.28 -0.94
C GLY A 143 4.37 2.53 -1.93
N VAL A 144 4.22 3.76 -2.41
CA VAL A 144 3.21 4.11 -3.42
C VAL A 144 3.55 3.47 -4.78
N ILE A 145 4.84 3.43 -5.15
CA ILE A 145 5.30 2.79 -6.39
C ILE A 145 5.08 1.27 -6.34
N LEU A 146 5.42 0.63 -5.22
CA LEU A 146 5.20 -0.80 -5.00
C LEU A 146 3.71 -1.15 -5.08
N PHE A 147 2.86 -0.32 -4.50
CA PHE A 147 1.41 -0.50 -4.61
C PHE A 147 0.91 -0.35 -6.06
N LEU A 148 1.43 0.60 -6.83
CA LEU A 148 1.08 0.73 -8.25
C LEU A 148 1.48 -0.47 -9.09
N TYR A 149 2.71 -0.99 -8.90
CA TYR A 149 3.12 -2.22 -9.59
C TYR A 149 2.25 -3.40 -9.17
N SER A 150 1.96 -3.52 -7.88
CA SER A 150 1.05 -4.54 -7.34
C SER A 150 -0.31 -4.50 -8.04
N LEU A 151 -0.90 -3.30 -8.21
CA LEU A 151 -2.17 -3.10 -8.92
C LEU A 151 -2.07 -3.53 -10.39
N LEU A 152 -1.00 -3.11 -11.08
CA LEU A 152 -0.77 -3.41 -12.49
C LEU A 152 -0.68 -4.92 -12.73
N PHE A 153 0.11 -5.63 -11.92
CA PHE A 153 0.28 -7.08 -12.05
C PHE A 153 -0.94 -7.87 -11.56
N SER A 154 -1.70 -7.34 -10.59
CA SER A 154 -2.96 -7.96 -10.17
C SER A 154 -3.99 -7.99 -11.29
N ARG A 155 -4.10 -6.90 -12.06
CA ARG A 155 -5.06 -6.74 -13.16
C ARG A 155 -4.77 -7.64 -14.38
N THR A 156 -3.57 -8.24 -14.45
CA THR A 156 -2.98 -8.92 -15.61
C THR A 156 -2.77 -8.00 -16.83
N LEU A 157 -1.61 -8.10 -17.48
CA LEU A 157 -1.32 -7.40 -18.75
C LEU A 157 -1.72 -8.22 -19.98
N GLU A 158 -2.06 -9.49 -19.78
CA GLU A 158 -2.57 -10.38 -20.81
C GLU A 158 -4.10 -10.28 -20.80
N ARG A 159 -4.67 -10.02 -21.97
CA ARG A 159 -6.10 -9.86 -22.19
C ARG A 159 -6.53 -10.74 -23.35
#